data_AF-A0A4U9HJ59-F1
#
_entry.id   AF-A0A4U9HJ59-F1
#
_cell.length_a   1.000
_cell.length_b   1.000
_cell.length_c   1.000
_cell.angle_alpha   90.00
_cell.angle_beta   90.00
_cell.angle_gamma   90.00
#
_symmetry.space_group_name_H-M   'P 1'
#
loop_
_entity.id
_entity.type
_entity.pdbx_description
1 polymer ?
#
loop_
_entity_poly.entity_id
_entity_poly.type
_entity_poly.pdbx_seq_one_letter_code
_entity_poly.pdbx_strand_id
1 'polypeptide(L)'
;MLISSNAANTEMNMQRRDFLKYSAALGVASALPLWSRAAFAAERPVLPIPNLLTPDARNQVKLVVQAGKTTFGPHNATTWGYNGNLLGPAIQLHKGKALTVTIHNTLNEETTVHWHGLEVPGEVDGGPHGIIKPGGQRTVTFTPDQQAATCWFHPHQHGKTGHQVAMGLAGLVLIEDDESRLLRLPKQWGIDDVPVIVQDKKFTADGQIDYQLDVMSAAVGLVW
;
A
#
# COMPACT_ATOMS: atom_id res chain seq x y z
N MET A 1 32.16 1.11 72.38
CA MET A 1 33.41 0.97 71.59
C MET A 1 33.03 0.21 70.33
N LEU A 2 33.11 0.89 69.18
CA LEU A 2 32.38 0.58 67.95
C LEU A 2 32.99 -0.59 67.16
N ILE A 3 32.10 -1.39 66.56
CA ILE A 3 32.38 -2.51 65.65
C ILE A 3 32.61 -1.96 64.23
N SER A 4 33.62 -2.52 63.57
CA SER A 4 34.08 -2.25 62.20
C SER A 4 33.12 -2.82 61.13
N SER A 5 32.82 -2.03 60.09
CA SER A 5 32.56 -2.54 58.74
C SER A 5 32.75 -1.42 57.71
N ASN A 6 33.89 -1.39 57.02
CA ASN A 6 34.11 -0.51 55.86
C ASN A 6 33.72 -1.23 54.57
N ALA A 7 32.98 -0.51 53.72
CA ALA A 7 32.47 -0.93 52.43
C ALA A 7 33.58 -1.29 51.44
N ALA A 8 33.36 -2.35 50.66
CA ALA A 8 34.19 -2.71 49.53
C ALA A 8 33.95 -1.73 48.37
N ASN A 9 35.00 -0.99 47.98
CA ASN A 9 35.05 -0.27 46.70
C ASN A 9 35.22 -1.29 45.57
N THR A 10 34.21 -1.44 44.71
CA THR A 10 34.35 -2.18 43.45
C THR A 10 35.03 -1.27 42.43
N GLU A 11 36.35 -1.41 42.24
CA GLU A 11 37.03 -0.79 41.10
C GLU A 11 36.54 -1.44 39.79
N MET A 12 35.97 -0.65 38.88
CA MET A 12 35.72 -1.10 37.51
C MET A 12 37.04 -1.30 36.78
N ASN A 13 37.50 -2.55 36.71
CA ASN A 13 38.70 -2.93 35.97
C ASN A 13 38.41 -2.97 34.45
N MET A 14 38.57 -1.83 33.78
CA MET A 14 38.35 -1.69 32.34
C MET A 14 39.58 -2.22 31.57
N GLN A 15 39.42 -3.29 30.78
CA GLN A 15 40.55 -3.83 30.01
C GLN A 15 40.88 -2.94 28.80
N ARG A 16 42.17 -2.86 28.42
CA ARG A 16 42.65 -2.12 27.24
C ARG A 16 41.89 -2.46 25.96
N ARG A 17 41.45 -3.71 25.82
CA ARG A 17 40.63 -4.20 24.70
C ARG A 17 39.24 -3.58 24.68
N ASP A 18 38.65 -3.36 25.84
CA ASP A 18 37.31 -2.76 25.94
C ASP A 18 37.39 -1.26 25.66
N PHE A 19 38.44 -0.59 26.16
CA PHE A 19 38.73 0.80 25.78
C PHE A 19 38.85 0.98 24.26
N LEU A 20 39.65 0.15 23.58
CA LEU A 20 39.79 0.22 22.12
C LEU A 20 38.47 -0.06 21.37
N LYS A 21 37.67 -1.03 21.83
CA LYS A 21 36.35 -1.32 21.25
C LYS A 21 35.40 -0.14 21.39
N TYR A 22 35.33 0.49 22.56
CA TYR A 22 34.45 1.62 22.80
C TYR A 22 34.93 2.89 22.06
N SER A 23 36.23 3.14 22.00
CA SER A 23 36.80 4.27 21.24
C SER A 23 36.55 4.13 19.74
N ALA A 24 36.67 2.93 19.17
CA ALA A 24 36.36 2.68 17.76
C ALA A 24 34.88 2.87 17.45
N ALA A 25 33.98 2.37 18.31
CA ALA A 25 32.54 2.56 18.15
C ALA A 25 32.12 4.04 18.23
N LEU A 26 32.71 4.80 19.17
CA LEU A 26 32.47 6.24 19.30
C LEU A 26 33.00 7.03 18.09
N GLY A 27 34.17 6.65 17.55
CA GLY A 27 34.75 7.27 16.36
C GLY A 27 33.90 7.06 15.10
N VAL A 28 33.32 5.87 14.93
CA VAL A 28 32.41 5.59 13.80
C VAL A 28 31.10 6.37 13.95
N ALA A 29 30.54 6.46 15.16
CA ALA A 29 29.32 7.20 15.42
C ALA A 29 29.47 8.73 15.25
N SER A 30 30.67 9.27 15.47
CA SER A 30 30.97 10.70 15.27
C SER A 30 31.35 11.05 13.82
N ALA A 31 31.81 10.09 13.03
CA ALA A 31 32.10 10.26 11.60
C ALA A 31 30.85 10.19 10.71
N LEU A 32 29.72 9.72 11.26
CA LEU A 32 28.44 9.73 10.56
C LEU A 32 27.88 11.16 10.49
N PRO A 33 27.52 11.65 9.29
CA PRO A 33 27.02 13.00 9.15
C PRO A 33 25.69 13.17 9.88
N LEU A 34 25.42 14.36 10.44
CA LEU A 34 24.28 14.59 11.34
C LEU A 34 22.91 14.18 10.76
N TRP A 35 22.75 14.24 9.43
CA TRP A 35 21.53 13.80 8.74
C TRP A 35 21.30 12.28 8.78
N SER A 36 22.36 11.47 8.83
CA SER A 36 22.20 10.02 9.01
C SER A 36 21.65 9.70 10.41
N ARG A 37 22.09 10.44 11.43
CA ARG A 37 21.56 10.31 12.80
C ARG A 37 20.09 10.68 12.88
N ALA A 38 19.65 11.71 12.16
CA ALA A 38 18.23 12.06 12.04
C ALA A 38 17.42 10.98 11.28
N ALA A 39 17.98 10.42 10.20
CA ALA A 39 17.33 9.34 9.45
C ALA A 39 17.23 8.01 10.23
N PHE A 40 18.15 7.76 11.17
CA PHE A 40 18.11 6.63 12.11
C PHE A 40 17.25 6.89 13.35
N ALA A 41 17.08 8.16 13.75
CA ALA A 41 16.25 8.56 14.89
C ALA A 41 14.77 8.79 14.55
N ALA A 42 14.44 8.96 13.27
CA ALA A 42 13.05 9.09 12.84
C ALA A 42 12.28 7.78 13.10
N GLU A 43 11.22 7.85 13.90
CA GLU A 43 10.22 6.79 13.97
C GLU A 43 9.57 6.64 12.60
N ARG A 44 9.88 5.54 11.91
CA ARG A 44 9.27 5.22 10.62
C ARG A 44 8.00 4.42 10.88
N PRO A 45 6.85 4.83 10.34
CA PRO A 45 5.66 4.00 10.44
C PRO A 45 5.94 2.64 9.76
N VAL A 46 5.38 1.57 10.32
CA VAL A 46 5.39 0.25 9.69
C VAL A 46 4.69 0.38 8.33
N LEU A 47 5.24 -0.28 7.30
CA LEU A 47 4.62 -0.31 5.99
C LEU A 47 3.20 -0.90 6.10
N PRO A 48 2.14 -0.16 5.69
CA PRO A 48 0.81 -0.72 5.65
C PRO A 48 0.74 -1.87 4.64
N ILE A 49 0.29 -3.04 5.09
CA ILE A 49 0.07 -4.20 4.23
C ILE A 49 -1.40 -4.23 3.83
N PRO A 50 -1.75 -4.13 2.53
CA PRO A 50 -3.09 -4.35 2.04
C PRO A 50 -3.63 -5.71 2.49
N ASN A 51 -4.90 -5.76 2.89
CA ASN A 51 -5.54 -7.03 3.21
C ASN A 51 -5.56 -7.92 1.96
N LEU A 52 -5.09 -9.16 2.11
CA LEU A 52 -5.23 -10.18 1.08
C LEU A 52 -6.67 -10.68 1.09
N LEU A 53 -7.42 -10.34 0.05
CA LEU A 53 -8.84 -10.63 -0.08
C LEU A 53 -9.02 -11.87 -0.96
N THR A 54 -9.41 -12.97 -0.32
CA THR A 54 -9.71 -14.23 -1.00
C THR A 54 -11.21 -14.34 -1.30
N PRO A 55 -11.60 -15.03 -2.39
CA PRO A 55 -13.01 -15.28 -2.68
C PRO A 55 -13.67 -16.10 -1.58
N ASP A 56 -14.94 -15.81 -1.28
CA ASP A 56 -15.72 -16.60 -0.34
C ASP A 56 -16.08 -17.99 -0.90
N ALA A 57 -16.84 -18.79 -0.14
CA ALA A 57 -17.27 -20.13 -0.56
C ALA A 57 -18.12 -20.16 -1.86
N ARG A 58 -18.62 -19.01 -2.32
CA ARG A 58 -19.37 -18.84 -3.57
C ARG A 58 -18.52 -18.21 -4.68
N ASN A 59 -17.20 -18.13 -4.48
CA ASN A 59 -16.27 -17.41 -5.34
C ASN A 59 -16.66 -15.94 -5.53
N GLN A 60 -17.09 -15.28 -4.45
CA GLN A 60 -17.48 -13.87 -4.48
C GLN A 60 -16.54 -13.00 -3.66
N VAL A 61 -16.30 -11.79 -4.17
CA VAL A 61 -15.60 -10.71 -3.48
C VAL A 61 -16.45 -9.44 -3.53
N LYS A 62 -16.41 -8.65 -2.46
CA LYS A 62 -17.05 -7.34 -2.39
C LYS A 62 -16.02 -6.22 -2.35
N LEU A 63 -16.19 -5.24 -3.23
CA LEU A 63 -15.45 -3.98 -3.22
C LEU A 63 -16.41 -2.83 -2.95
N VAL A 64 -16.04 -1.96 -2.01
CA VAL A 64 -16.77 -0.73 -1.70
C VAL A 64 -15.86 0.44 -2.04
N VAL A 65 -16.21 1.21 -3.07
CA VAL A 65 -15.53 2.46 -3.42
C VAL A 65 -16.09 3.56 -2.53
N GLN A 66 -15.25 4.19 -1.71
CA GLN A 66 -15.72 5.13 -0.69
C GLN A 66 -14.75 6.27 -0.44
N ALA A 67 -15.27 7.37 0.10
CA ALA A 67 -14.47 8.46 0.65
C ALA A 67 -14.21 8.23 2.15
N GLY A 68 -13.07 8.70 2.61
CA GLY A 68 -12.63 8.66 4.00
C GLY A 68 -11.63 9.77 4.31
N LYS A 69 -10.87 9.60 5.40
CA LYS A 69 -9.78 10.51 5.78
C LYS A 69 -8.50 9.73 6.06
N THR A 70 -7.38 10.26 5.61
CA THR A 70 -6.04 9.72 5.87
C THR A 70 -5.10 10.81 6.35
N THR A 71 -4.22 10.48 7.29
CA THR A 71 -3.23 11.40 7.83
C THR A 71 -1.93 11.34 7.00
N PHE A 72 -1.48 12.50 6.51
CA PHE A 72 -0.20 12.67 5.85
C PHE A 72 0.60 13.74 6.60
N GLY A 73 1.70 13.33 7.25
CA GLY A 73 2.44 14.22 8.14
C GLY A 73 1.53 14.79 9.24
N PRO A 74 1.46 16.12 9.45
CA PRO A 74 0.59 16.71 10.46
C PRO A 74 -0.87 16.94 9.99
N HIS A 75 -1.22 16.62 8.74
CA HIS A 75 -2.51 16.98 8.15
C HIS A 75 -3.41 15.76 7.91
N ASN A 76 -4.73 15.99 7.96
CA ASN A 76 -5.74 15.03 7.53
C ASN A 76 -6.33 15.44 6.18
N ALA A 77 -6.16 14.59 5.17
CA ALA A 77 -6.71 14.78 3.84
C ALA A 77 -7.97 13.95 3.65
N THR A 78 -8.93 14.46 2.88
CA THR A 78 -9.96 13.61 2.27
C THR A 78 -9.29 12.69 1.26
N THR A 79 -9.53 11.39 1.37
CA THR A 79 -8.98 10.37 0.47
C THR A 79 -10.06 9.38 0.09
N TRP A 80 -9.88 8.68 -1.02
CA TRP A 80 -10.78 7.62 -1.46
C TRP A 80 -10.07 6.28 -1.46
N GLY A 81 -10.83 5.22 -1.18
CA GLY A 81 -10.31 3.86 -1.17
C GLY A 81 -11.34 2.81 -1.55
N TYR A 82 -10.85 1.60 -1.79
CA TYR A 82 -11.62 0.38 -1.91
C TYR A 82 -11.57 -0.37 -0.58
N ASN A 83 -12.71 -0.61 0.07
CA ASN A 83 -12.81 -1.26 1.39
C ASN A 83 -11.99 -0.55 2.50
N GLY A 84 -11.71 0.75 2.36
CA GLY A 84 -10.88 1.51 3.28
C GLY A 84 -10.86 3.01 2.91
N ASN A 85 -10.05 3.80 3.62
CA ASN A 85 -9.98 5.25 3.40
C ASN A 85 -9.02 5.65 2.28
N LEU A 86 -8.06 4.80 1.92
CA LEU A 86 -7.01 5.04 0.94
C LEU A 86 -6.53 3.70 0.36
N LEU A 87 -6.19 3.67 -0.94
CA LEU A 87 -5.80 2.47 -1.68
C LEU A 87 -6.90 1.39 -1.59
N GLY A 88 -6.52 0.12 -1.56
CA GLY A 88 -7.44 -1.00 -1.66
C GLY A 88 -6.77 -2.30 -1.26
N PRO A 89 -7.56 -3.39 -1.19
CA PRO A 89 -7.04 -4.72 -0.90
C PRO A 89 -6.17 -5.25 -2.05
N ALA A 90 -5.49 -6.37 -1.79
CA ALA A 90 -4.96 -7.24 -2.82
C ALA A 90 -5.93 -8.40 -3.03
N ILE A 91 -6.55 -8.51 -4.20
CA ILE A 91 -7.48 -9.62 -4.51
C ILE A 91 -6.66 -10.80 -5.01
N GLN A 92 -6.76 -11.94 -4.34
CA GLN A 92 -6.11 -13.17 -4.78
C GLN A 92 -7.03 -13.93 -5.74
N LEU A 93 -6.49 -14.24 -6.92
CA LEU A 93 -7.13 -15.01 -7.98
C LEU A 93 -6.34 -16.29 -8.23
N HIS A 94 -7.00 -17.25 -8.87
CA HIS A 94 -6.32 -18.43 -9.39
C HIS A 94 -6.68 -18.60 -10.85
N LYS A 95 -5.68 -18.88 -11.69
CA LYS A 95 -5.88 -19.21 -13.10
C LYS A 95 -6.95 -20.31 -13.25
N GLY A 96 -7.87 -20.12 -14.18
CA GLY A 96 -8.95 -21.06 -14.48
C GLY A 96 -10.10 -21.10 -13.46
N LYS A 97 -10.06 -20.32 -12.36
CA LYS A 97 -11.16 -20.24 -11.39
C LYS A 97 -11.94 -18.94 -11.54
N ALA A 98 -13.23 -19.06 -11.83
CA ALA A 98 -14.11 -17.90 -11.96
C ALA A 98 -14.19 -17.12 -10.63
N LEU A 99 -14.13 -15.79 -10.72
CA LEU A 99 -14.42 -14.86 -9.63
C LEU A 99 -15.61 -14.00 -10.00
N THR A 100 -16.51 -13.79 -9.05
CA THR A 100 -17.56 -12.76 -9.13
C THR A 100 -17.25 -11.61 -8.18
N VAL A 101 -17.13 -10.39 -8.68
CA VAL A 101 -16.91 -9.20 -7.86
C VAL A 101 -18.15 -8.32 -7.86
N THR A 102 -18.65 -8.01 -6.67
CA THR A 102 -19.70 -6.99 -6.48
C THR A 102 -19.05 -5.69 -6.04
N ILE A 103 -19.15 -4.67 -6.88
CA ILE A 103 -18.59 -3.34 -6.67
C ILE A 103 -19.71 -2.40 -6.28
N HIS A 104 -19.59 -1.76 -5.12
CA HIS A 104 -20.53 -0.76 -4.62
C HIS A 104 -19.87 0.60 -4.59
N ASN A 105 -20.38 1.54 -5.38
CA ASN A 105 -19.89 2.91 -5.40
C ASN A 105 -20.66 3.75 -4.36
N THR A 106 -20.01 4.15 -3.28
CA THR A 106 -20.58 5.05 -2.26
C THR A 106 -20.09 6.50 -2.41
N LEU A 107 -19.28 6.78 -3.43
CA LEU A 107 -18.91 8.15 -3.78
C LEU A 107 -20.14 8.93 -4.28
N ASN A 108 -20.02 10.25 -4.26
CA ASN A 108 -21.00 11.17 -4.81
C ASN A 108 -20.85 11.38 -6.33
N GLU A 109 -19.94 10.67 -6.99
CA GLU A 109 -19.73 10.73 -8.44
C GLU A 109 -19.58 9.35 -9.08
N GLU A 110 -19.77 9.31 -10.40
CA GLU A 110 -19.59 8.11 -11.20
C GLU A 110 -18.13 7.64 -11.16
N THR A 111 -17.94 6.33 -11.16
CA THR A 111 -16.63 5.71 -11.28
C THR A 111 -16.73 4.44 -12.12
N THR A 112 -15.58 3.87 -12.45
CA THR A 112 -15.46 2.52 -13.02
C THR A 112 -14.40 1.76 -12.22
N VAL A 113 -14.26 0.45 -12.44
CA VAL A 113 -13.15 -0.33 -11.86
C VAL A 113 -12.57 -1.16 -12.98
N HIS A 114 -11.42 -0.73 -13.47
CA HIS A 114 -10.67 -1.41 -14.52
C HIS A 114 -9.64 -2.36 -13.90
N TRP A 115 -9.50 -3.55 -14.50
CA TRP A 115 -8.57 -4.59 -14.07
C TRP A 115 -7.29 -4.51 -14.90
N HIS A 116 -6.42 -3.55 -14.58
CA HIS A 116 -5.20 -3.33 -15.33
C HIS A 116 -4.28 -4.57 -15.32
N GLY A 117 -4.00 -5.08 -16.51
CA GLY A 117 -3.17 -6.25 -16.74
C GLY A 117 -3.94 -7.57 -16.79
N LEU A 118 -5.25 -7.57 -16.50
CA LEU A 118 -6.08 -8.77 -16.63
C LEU A 118 -6.57 -8.97 -18.07
N GLU A 119 -6.44 -10.18 -18.55
CA GLU A 119 -6.97 -10.65 -19.84
C GLU A 119 -8.44 -11.02 -19.68
N VAL A 120 -9.33 -10.02 -19.81
CA VAL A 120 -10.78 -10.20 -19.65
C VAL A 120 -11.58 -9.60 -20.81
N PRO A 121 -12.82 -10.07 -21.07
CA PRO A 121 -13.70 -9.47 -22.08
C PRO A 121 -14.04 -8.00 -21.77
N GLY A 122 -14.28 -7.21 -22.82
CA GLY A 122 -14.58 -5.78 -22.71
C GLY A 122 -15.82 -5.45 -21.85
N GLU A 123 -16.78 -6.37 -21.75
CA GLU A 123 -18.00 -6.21 -20.94
C GLU A 123 -17.71 -6.13 -19.44
N VAL A 124 -16.61 -6.74 -18.99
CA VAL A 124 -16.19 -6.81 -17.58
C VAL A 124 -14.86 -6.10 -17.31
N ASP A 125 -14.19 -5.64 -18.36
CA ASP A 125 -12.92 -4.91 -18.33
C ASP A 125 -12.96 -3.66 -17.44
N GLY A 126 -14.08 -2.93 -17.43
CA GLY A 126 -14.26 -1.77 -16.56
C GLY A 126 -13.61 -0.46 -17.04
N GLY A 127 -13.29 -0.36 -18.33
CA GLY A 127 -12.95 0.89 -19.00
C GLY A 127 -14.04 1.99 -18.92
N PRO A 128 -13.95 3.09 -19.69
CA PRO A 128 -14.82 4.26 -19.54
C PRO A 128 -16.32 4.03 -19.69
N HIS A 129 -16.73 3.00 -20.44
CA HIS A 129 -18.14 2.60 -20.58
C HIS A 129 -18.65 1.79 -19.38
N GLY A 130 -17.76 1.44 -18.46
CA GLY A 130 -17.95 0.61 -17.29
C GLY A 130 -18.68 1.27 -16.10
N ILE A 131 -19.53 2.27 -16.37
CA ILE A 131 -20.04 3.22 -15.36
C ILE A 131 -20.73 2.52 -14.19
N ILE A 132 -20.38 2.95 -12.98
CA ILE A 132 -21.05 2.64 -11.71
C ILE A 132 -21.52 3.96 -11.10
N LYS A 133 -22.84 4.19 -11.11
CA LYS A 133 -23.46 5.42 -10.61
C LYS A 133 -23.21 5.64 -9.11
N PRO A 134 -23.27 6.89 -8.61
CA PRO A 134 -23.29 7.18 -7.17
C PRO A 134 -24.36 6.35 -6.44
N GLY A 135 -23.98 5.69 -5.34
CA GLY A 135 -24.84 4.76 -4.59
C GLY A 135 -25.20 3.47 -5.33
N GLY A 136 -24.68 3.28 -6.54
CA GLY A 136 -24.98 2.15 -7.42
C GLY A 136 -24.06 0.95 -7.18
N GLN A 137 -24.49 -0.20 -7.69
CA GLN A 137 -23.70 -1.43 -7.68
C GLN A 137 -23.54 -2.00 -9.09
N ARG A 138 -22.40 -2.63 -9.33
CA ARG A 138 -22.12 -3.43 -10.52
C ARG A 138 -21.50 -4.75 -10.11
N THR A 139 -22.01 -5.85 -10.66
CA THR A 139 -21.43 -7.17 -10.47
C THR A 139 -20.80 -7.62 -11.78
N VAL A 140 -19.56 -8.10 -11.70
CA VAL A 140 -18.83 -8.65 -12.85
C VAL A 140 -18.34 -10.06 -12.50
N THR A 141 -18.33 -10.94 -13.49
CA THR A 141 -17.80 -12.30 -13.36
C THR A 141 -16.82 -12.54 -14.49
N PHE A 142 -15.63 -13.03 -14.15
CA PHE A 142 -14.60 -13.39 -15.12
C PHE A 142 -13.79 -14.58 -14.61
N THR A 143 -13.14 -15.28 -15.54
CA THR A 143 -12.21 -16.37 -15.25
C THR A 143 -10.85 -15.95 -15.78
N PRO A 144 -9.84 -15.70 -14.93
CA PRO A 144 -8.50 -15.36 -15.40
C PRO A 144 -7.88 -16.58 -16.10
N ASP A 145 -7.39 -16.40 -17.33
CA ASP A 145 -6.73 -17.47 -18.11
C ASP A 145 -5.27 -17.12 -18.48
N GLN A 146 -4.66 -16.21 -17.74
CA GLN A 146 -3.26 -15.84 -17.90
C GLN A 146 -2.36 -16.47 -16.83
N GLN A 147 -1.04 -16.37 -16.99
CA GLN A 147 -0.05 -16.85 -16.03
C GLN A 147 -0.07 -16.05 -14.71
N ALA A 148 0.52 -16.61 -13.66
CA ALA A 148 0.70 -15.93 -12.39
C ALA A 148 1.39 -14.57 -12.56
N ALA A 149 0.78 -13.53 -11.98
CA ALA A 149 1.22 -12.14 -12.14
C ALA A 149 0.68 -11.25 -11.02
N THR A 150 1.39 -10.17 -10.75
CA THR A 150 0.88 -9.04 -9.96
C THR A 150 0.31 -8.01 -10.93
N CYS A 151 -1.02 -8.00 -11.03
CA CYS A 151 -1.80 -6.98 -11.71
C CYS A 151 -2.37 -6.00 -10.68
N TRP A 152 -3.21 -5.08 -11.14
CA TRP A 152 -3.83 -4.10 -10.23
C TRP A 152 -5.17 -3.62 -10.78
N PHE A 153 -5.91 -2.87 -9.97
CA PHE A 153 -7.17 -2.30 -10.39
C PHE A 153 -7.30 -0.85 -9.95
N HIS A 154 -7.92 -0.04 -10.79
CA HIS A 154 -8.07 1.39 -10.58
C HIS A 154 -9.26 1.94 -11.39
N PRO A 155 -9.71 3.18 -11.13
CA PRO A 155 -10.78 3.79 -11.92
C PRO A 155 -10.35 4.10 -13.34
N HIS A 156 -11.32 4.07 -14.25
CA HIS A 156 -11.14 4.47 -15.65
C HIS A 156 -12.24 5.44 -16.12
N GLN A 157 -12.79 6.22 -15.19
CA GLN A 157 -13.84 7.21 -15.47
C GLN A 157 -13.39 8.21 -16.54
N HIS A 158 -14.20 8.37 -17.58
CA HIS A 158 -13.89 9.26 -18.70
C HIS A 158 -13.55 10.67 -18.24
N GLY A 159 -12.39 11.18 -18.64
CA GLY A 159 -11.89 12.52 -18.29
C GLY A 159 -11.50 12.73 -16.83
N LYS A 160 -11.65 11.71 -15.96
CA LYS A 160 -11.43 11.84 -14.51
C LYS A 160 -10.53 10.76 -13.90
N THR A 161 -10.03 9.79 -14.68
CA THR A 161 -9.12 8.73 -14.19
C THR A 161 -8.03 9.26 -13.26
N GLY A 162 -7.26 10.27 -13.71
CA GLY A 162 -6.16 10.80 -12.91
C GLY A 162 -6.62 11.42 -11.59
N HIS A 163 -7.76 12.11 -11.56
CA HIS A 163 -8.31 12.67 -10.33
C HIS A 163 -8.70 11.56 -9.36
N GLN A 164 -9.43 10.53 -9.83
CA GLN A 164 -9.91 9.47 -8.95
C GLN A 164 -8.76 8.61 -8.38
N VAL A 165 -7.71 8.37 -9.18
CA VAL A 165 -6.46 7.73 -8.72
C VAL A 165 -5.70 8.63 -7.74
N ALA A 166 -5.58 9.93 -8.05
CA ALA A 166 -4.92 10.89 -7.16
C ALA A 166 -5.61 10.98 -5.80
N MET A 167 -6.95 10.92 -5.76
CA MET A 167 -7.73 10.86 -4.51
C MET A 167 -7.47 9.58 -3.70
N GLY A 168 -6.99 8.50 -4.33
CA GLY A 168 -6.46 7.33 -3.62
C GLY A 168 -6.92 5.96 -4.14
N LEU A 169 -7.76 5.90 -5.18
CA LEU A 169 -8.30 4.65 -5.68
C LEU A 169 -7.27 3.85 -6.47
N ALA A 170 -6.71 2.82 -5.84
CA ALA A 170 -5.97 1.73 -6.47
C ALA A 170 -5.98 0.51 -5.54
N GLY A 171 -5.98 -0.70 -6.10
CA GLY A 171 -5.77 -1.94 -5.36
C GLY A 171 -5.02 -2.95 -6.21
N LEU A 172 -4.65 -4.10 -5.64
CA LEU A 172 -3.85 -5.10 -6.32
C LEU A 172 -4.68 -6.31 -6.74
N VAL A 173 -4.22 -7.00 -7.78
CA VAL A 173 -4.72 -8.32 -8.17
C VAL A 173 -3.54 -9.26 -8.24
N LEU A 174 -3.58 -10.35 -7.49
CA LEU A 174 -2.55 -11.37 -7.46
C LEU A 174 -3.10 -12.61 -8.14
N ILE A 175 -2.59 -12.95 -9.32
CA ILE A 175 -2.94 -14.17 -10.02
C ILE A 175 -1.95 -15.25 -9.59
N GLU A 176 -2.47 -16.34 -9.04
CA GLU A 176 -1.71 -17.57 -8.81
C GLU A 176 -2.05 -18.62 -9.86
N ASP A 177 -1.13 -19.53 -10.12
CA ASP A 177 -1.36 -20.74 -10.90
C ASP A 177 -0.64 -21.94 -10.26
N ASP A 178 -0.87 -23.13 -10.80
CA ASP A 178 -0.27 -24.34 -10.23
C ASP A 178 1.27 -24.33 -10.33
N GLU A 179 1.85 -23.69 -11.36
CA GLU A 179 3.30 -23.59 -11.54
C GLU A 179 3.93 -22.69 -10.48
N SER A 180 3.38 -21.51 -10.23
CA SER A 180 3.90 -20.54 -9.27
C SER A 180 3.87 -21.09 -7.84
N ARG A 181 2.87 -21.90 -7.50
CA ARG A 181 2.74 -22.54 -6.17
C ARG A 181 3.79 -23.62 -5.90
N LEU A 182 4.37 -24.21 -6.95
CA LEU A 182 5.46 -25.18 -6.84
C LEU A 182 6.83 -24.51 -6.62
N LEU A 183 6.95 -23.24 -6.98
CA LEU A 183 8.16 -22.47 -6.73
C LEU A 183 8.33 -22.20 -5.23
N ARG A 184 9.57 -22.23 -4.76
CA ARG A 184 9.93 -21.92 -3.36
C ARG A 184 10.23 -20.43 -3.17
N LEU A 185 9.40 -19.57 -3.76
CA LEU A 185 9.48 -18.13 -3.54
C LEU A 185 9.00 -17.78 -2.12
N PRO A 186 9.46 -16.65 -1.57
CA PRO A 186 8.76 -15.99 -0.46
C PRO A 186 7.27 -15.86 -0.77
N LYS A 187 6.41 -16.16 0.20
CA LYS A 187 4.95 -16.28 0.01
C LYS A 187 4.14 -16.04 1.27
N GLN A 188 4.78 -15.55 2.32
CA GLN A 188 4.12 -15.11 3.54
C GLN A 188 3.76 -13.64 3.36
N TRP A 189 2.52 -13.41 2.92
CA TRP A 189 1.99 -12.07 2.67
C TRP A 189 2.17 -11.15 3.87
N GLY A 190 2.81 -10.00 3.63
CA GLY A 190 3.12 -9.01 4.67
C GLY A 190 4.33 -9.33 5.54
N ILE A 191 5.02 -10.45 5.30
CA ILE A 191 6.25 -10.85 6.02
C ILE A 191 7.43 -10.91 5.07
N ASP A 192 7.42 -11.84 4.12
CA ASP A 192 8.48 -12.05 3.13
C ASP A 192 8.01 -11.89 1.67
N ASP A 193 6.69 -11.81 1.47
CA ASP A 193 6.04 -11.36 0.24
C ASP A 193 5.26 -10.08 0.55
N VAL A 194 5.77 -8.94 0.09
CA VAL A 194 5.34 -7.61 0.54
C VAL A 194 5.01 -6.73 -0.66
N PRO A 195 3.75 -6.27 -0.80
CA PRO A 195 3.40 -5.33 -1.86
C PRO A 195 3.96 -3.94 -1.56
N VAL A 196 4.49 -3.28 -2.58
CA VAL A 196 4.98 -1.90 -2.48
C VAL A 196 4.35 -1.07 -3.59
N ILE A 197 3.30 -0.32 -3.24
CA ILE A 197 2.64 0.64 -4.12
C ILE A 197 3.26 2.01 -3.85
N VAL A 198 3.96 2.56 -4.83
CA VAL A 198 4.62 3.88 -4.72
C VAL A 198 3.80 4.91 -5.48
N GLN A 199 3.42 5.99 -4.81
CA GLN A 199 2.67 7.10 -5.40
C GLN A 199 3.21 8.42 -4.87
N ASP A 200 3.32 9.42 -5.73
CA ASP A 200 3.48 10.81 -5.33
C ASP A 200 2.10 11.49 -5.20
N LYS A 201 2.03 12.49 -4.31
CA LYS A 201 0.85 13.36 -4.15
C LYS A 201 1.33 14.77 -3.83
N LYS A 202 0.64 15.76 -4.39
CA LYS A 202 0.76 17.17 -3.98
C LYS A 202 -0.33 17.48 -2.98
N PHE A 203 -0.02 18.35 -2.02
CA PHE A 203 -0.96 18.78 -1.00
C PHE A 203 -1.02 20.30 -0.96
N THR A 204 -2.23 20.83 -0.77
CA THR A 204 -2.47 22.23 -0.46
C THR A 204 -1.94 22.59 0.94
N ALA A 205 -1.88 23.89 1.27
CA ALA A 205 -1.41 24.35 2.57
C ALA A 205 -2.29 23.89 3.75
N ASP A 206 -3.58 23.63 3.51
CA ASP A 206 -4.52 23.05 4.48
C ASP A 206 -4.49 21.49 4.48
N GLY A 207 -3.63 20.89 3.66
CA GLY A 207 -3.34 19.47 3.67
C GLY A 207 -4.31 18.58 2.89
N GLN A 208 -5.11 19.15 1.99
CA GLN A 208 -5.92 18.38 1.04
C GLN A 208 -5.09 17.98 -0.18
N ILE A 209 -5.50 16.92 -0.88
CA ILE A 209 -4.86 16.50 -2.12
C ILE A 209 -5.09 17.60 -3.17
N ASP A 210 -3.99 18.13 -3.70
CA ASP A 210 -4.00 19.16 -4.75
C ASP A 210 -3.87 18.49 -6.12
N TYR A 211 -5.02 18.28 -6.77
CA TYR A 211 -5.07 17.76 -8.13
C TYR A 211 -5.69 18.79 -9.06
N GLN A 212 -4.94 19.19 -10.08
CA GLN A 212 -5.40 20.04 -11.17
C GLN A 212 -5.02 19.38 -12.49
N LEU A 213 -5.98 19.24 -13.40
CA LEU A 213 -5.71 18.79 -14.76
C LEU A 213 -5.42 20.01 -15.64
N ASP A 214 -4.18 20.48 -15.61
CA ASP A 214 -3.67 21.55 -16.46
C ASP A 214 -2.43 21.11 -17.27
N VAL A 215 -2.04 21.94 -18.24
CA VAL A 215 -0.94 21.67 -19.18
C VAL A 215 0.40 21.40 -18.46
N MET A 216 0.59 21.89 -17.24
CA MET A 216 1.83 21.78 -16.47
C MET A 216 1.80 20.65 -15.42
N SER A 217 0.62 20.12 -15.09
CA SER A 217 0.38 19.16 -14.00
C SER A 217 -0.09 17.77 -14.46
N ALA A 218 -0.16 17.55 -15.78
CA ALA A 218 -0.65 16.32 -16.40
C ALA A 218 0.05 15.01 -15.96
N ALA A 219 1.19 15.09 -15.26
CA ALA A 219 1.94 13.92 -14.78
C ALA A 219 1.39 13.29 -13.49
N VAL A 220 0.68 14.04 -12.64
CA VAL A 220 0.17 13.50 -11.36
C VAL A 220 -1.06 12.64 -11.65
N GLY A 221 -1.04 11.36 -11.27
CA GLY A 221 -2.16 10.44 -11.49
C GLY A 221 -2.27 9.84 -12.90
N LEU A 222 -1.24 9.99 -13.75
CA LEU A 222 -1.15 9.22 -14.98
C LEU A 222 -0.95 7.74 -14.64
N VAL A 223 -1.79 6.93 -15.24
CA VAL A 223 -1.75 5.47 -15.18
C VAL A 223 -1.52 4.99 -16.61
N TRP A 224 -0.38 4.36 -16.86
CA TRP A 224 -0.10 3.65 -18.12
C TRP A 224 -0.64 2.25 -18.02
#